data_AF-A0A838IK45-F1
#
_entry.id   AF-A0A838IK45-F1
#
_cell.length_a   1.000
_cell.length_b   1.000
_cell.length_c   1.000
_cell.angle_alpha   90.00
_cell.angle_beta   90.00
_cell.angle_gamma   90.00
#
_symmetry.space_group_name_H-M   'P 1'
#
loop_
_entity.id
_entity.type
_entity.pdbx_description
1 polymer ?
#
loop_
_entity_poly.entity_id
_entity_poly.type
_entity_poly.pdbx_seq_one_letter_code
_entity_poly.pdbx_strand_id
1 'polypeptide(L)'
;MRIKTEIQAAIGALLLVQIITSFGAIALLSRMAPAIEEILEENVYSIDAAEDMLVILATVRIRGPFEPEHEDWKDFEAALERTRANVTEPAEPLVIEVISASYRPALGGESEALLTTIDALRQLAHINRQTMIRRDEQAKALGIAGAWAAVFLGFGGFALSVVIVVRLTRRVVAPFRELHATVTGFQRGDLYRRSRTGAFPLEFEEVARVLNTLLDEYQVRRSQGGGPTIQGLDRSALLHMIDRAPTPTLVYDCAGKLIASNRAALDLDATPQDVYLSQAAELVASGAPTPTPGFRFHALADEGWLCEIDLEALDGKAAKAGTPEPEVG
;
A
#
# COMPACT_ATOMS: atom_id res chain seq x y z
N MET A 1 14.93 -16.07 -3.18
CA MET A 1 13.84 -16.12 -2.18
C MET A 1 12.56 -15.68 -2.83
N ARG A 2 11.44 -16.30 -2.46
CA ARG A 2 10.12 -15.92 -2.94
C ARG A 2 9.69 -14.58 -2.32
N ILE A 3 9.14 -13.67 -3.11
CA ILE A 3 8.67 -12.34 -2.68
C ILE A 3 7.67 -12.47 -1.53
N LYS A 4 6.77 -13.45 -1.61
CA LYS A 4 5.77 -13.69 -0.57
C LYS A 4 6.41 -13.88 0.80
N THR A 5 7.44 -14.73 0.87
CA THR A 5 8.15 -15.04 2.11
C THR A 5 8.90 -13.82 2.64
N GLU A 6 9.48 -13.03 1.74
CA GLU A 6 10.23 -11.82 2.08
C GLU A 6 9.30 -10.70 2.61
N ILE A 7 8.14 -10.51 1.99
CA ILE A 7 7.10 -9.56 2.47
C ILE A 7 6.51 -10.03 3.80
N GLN A 8 6.18 -11.32 3.94
CA GLN A 8 5.65 -11.86 5.20
C GLN A 8 6.67 -11.73 6.33
N ALA A 9 7.96 -11.95 6.06
CA ALA A 9 9.01 -11.73 7.05
C ALA A 9 9.12 -10.25 7.45
N ALA A 10 9.03 -9.32 6.48
CA ALA A 10 9.07 -7.89 6.77
C ALA A 10 7.86 -7.42 7.61
N ILE A 11 6.65 -7.82 7.23
CA ILE A 11 5.42 -7.51 7.98
C ILE A 11 5.48 -8.15 9.37
N GLY A 12 5.90 -9.42 9.46
CA GLY A 12 6.04 -10.13 10.72
C GLY A 12 7.05 -9.46 11.66
N ALA A 13 8.19 -9.02 11.13
CA ALA A 13 9.19 -8.27 11.90
C ALA A 13 8.64 -6.93 12.41
N LEU A 14 7.88 -6.20 11.57
CA LEU A 14 7.26 -4.94 11.97
C LEU A 14 6.23 -5.14 13.10
N LEU A 15 5.36 -6.14 12.95
CA LEU A 15 4.38 -6.50 14.00
C LEU A 15 5.06 -6.92 15.29
N LEU A 16 6.13 -7.72 15.20
CA LEU A 16 6.91 -8.13 16.37
C LEU A 16 7.50 -6.92 17.10
N VAL A 17 8.11 -5.99 16.37
CA VAL A 17 8.64 -4.76 16.97
C VAL A 17 7.52 -3.93 17.59
N GLN A 18 6.36 -3.82 16.95
CA GLN A 18 5.22 -3.07 17.51
C GLN A 18 4.72 -3.69 18.81
N ILE A 19 4.66 -5.03 18.88
CA ILE A 19 4.31 -5.78 20.08
C ILE A 19 5.34 -5.51 21.18
N ILE A 20 6.62 -5.69 20.89
CA ILE A 20 7.72 -5.44 21.85
C ILE A 20 7.66 -3.99 22.35
N THR A 21 7.38 -3.04 21.47
CA THR A 21 7.26 -1.62 21.83
C THR A 21 6.08 -1.35 22.74
N SER A 22 4.92 -1.90 22.43
CA SER A 22 3.71 -1.68 23.20
C SER A 22 3.82 -2.32 24.59
N PHE A 23 4.24 -3.58 24.67
CA PHE A 23 4.46 -4.26 25.94
C PHE A 23 5.63 -3.65 26.72
N GLY A 24 6.70 -3.24 26.05
CA GLY A 24 7.83 -2.56 26.66
C GLY A 24 7.42 -1.23 27.29
N ALA A 25 6.62 -0.43 26.58
CA ALA A 25 6.08 0.82 27.10
C ALA A 25 5.15 0.61 28.30
N ILE A 26 4.25 -0.38 28.23
CA ILE A 26 3.36 -0.73 29.36
C ILE A 26 4.18 -1.17 30.56
N ALA A 27 5.15 -2.07 30.38
CA ALA A 27 6.03 -2.56 31.45
C ALA A 27 6.87 -1.43 32.07
N LEU A 28 7.27 -0.45 31.26
CA LEU A 28 8.00 0.72 31.73
C LEU A 28 7.12 1.60 32.62
N LEU A 29 5.89 1.89 32.17
CA LEU A 29 4.93 2.69 32.91
C LEU A 29 4.46 1.98 34.19
N SER A 30 4.24 0.67 34.13
CA SER A 30 3.79 -0.13 35.28
C SER A 30 4.85 -0.29 36.36
N ARG A 31 6.15 -0.18 36.03
CA ARG A 31 7.23 -0.19 37.03
C ARG A 31 7.40 1.13 37.77
N MET A 32 6.84 2.24 37.28
CA MET A 32 6.97 3.55 37.93
C MET A 32 5.87 3.82 38.97
N ALA A 33 4.65 3.34 38.74
CA ALA A 33 3.49 3.63 39.58
C ALA A 33 3.59 3.07 41.02
N PRO A 34 3.86 1.77 41.25
CA PRO A 34 3.78 1.19 42.59
C PRO A 34 4.89 1.70 43.52
N ALA A 35 6.07 2.00 42.96
CA ALA A 35 7.19 2.51 43.75
C ALA A 35 6.98 3.95 44.24
N ILE A 36 5.98 4.69 43.80
CA ILE A 36 5.71 6.05 44.29
C ILE A 36 4.55 6.05 45.27
N GLU A 37 3.51 5.26 44.99
CA GLU A 37 2.25 5.26 45.74
C GLU A 37 2.37 4.55 47.11
N GLU A 38 3.00 3.37 47.16
CA GLU A 38 3.28 2.64 48.40
C GLU A 38 4.25 3.42 49.31
N ILE A 39 5.17 4.18 48.71
CA ILE A 39 6.13 5.02 49.43
C ILE A 39 5.48 6.28 50.00
N LEU A 40 4.53 6.89 49.28
CA LEU A 40 3.85 8.08 49.77
C LEU A 40 2.90 7.75 50.92
N GLU A 41 2.14 6.67 50.84
CA GLU A 41 1.17 6.33 51.89
C GLU A 41 1.85 5.94 53.22
N GLU A 42 2.84 5.05 53.19
CA GLU A 42 3.49 4.58 54.42
C GLU A 42 4.33 5.68 55.10
N ASN A 43 5.05 6.51 54.34
CA ASN A 43 5.93 7.53 54.93
C ASN A 43 5.17 8.78 55.41
N VAL A 44 4.06 9.15 54.75
CA VAL A 44 3.18 10.22 55.23
C VAL A 44 2.53 9.81 56.55
N TYR A 45 2.08 8.56 56.65
CA TYR A 45 1.46 8.04 57.86
C TYR A 45 2.37 8.10 59.10
N SER A 46 3.65 7.74 58.94
CA SER A 46 4.65 7.80 60.03
C SER A 46 5.02 9.23 60.43
N ILE A 47 5.01 10.18 59.49
CA ILE A 47 5.24 11.60 59.79
C ILE A 47 4.05 12.21 60.51
N ASP A 48 2.83 11.97 60.04
CA ASP A 48 1.60 12.46 60.68
C ASP A 48 1.51 11.95 62.12
N ALA A 49 1.81 10.67 62.36
CA ALA A 49 1.85 10.12 63.71
C ALA A 49 2.92 10.78 64.61
N ALA A 50 4.09 11.12 64.07
CA ALA A 50 5.13 11.85 64.80
C ALA A 50 4.72 13.30 65.09
N GLU A 51 4.01 13.96 64.17
CA GLU A 51 3.47 15.30 64.35
C GLU A 51 2.35 15.31 65.41
N ASP A 52 1.41 14.36 65.37
CA ASP A 52 0.36 14.18 66.38
C ASP A 52 0.97 14.07 67.79
N MET A 53 1.99 13.21 67.95
CA MET A 53 2.70 13.03 69.20
C MET A 53 3.41 14.31 69.67
N LEU A 54 4.05 15.06 68.77
CA LEU A 54 4.69 16.33 69.11
C LEU A 54 3.69 17.42 69.52
N VAL A 55 2.51 17.47 68.89
CA VAL A 55 1.44 18.40 69.25
C VAL A 55 0.94 18.10 70.67
N ILE A 56 0.74 16.82 71.02
CA ILE A 56 0.35 16.41 72.36
C ILE A 56 1.42 16.77 73.41
N LEU A 57 2.70 16.58 73.10
CA LEU A 57 3.77 17.00 74.02
C LEU A 57 3.86 18.52 74.18
N ALA A 58 3.54 19.28 73.12
CA ALA A 58 3.46 20.73 73.19
C ALA A 58 2.28 21.21 74.06
N THR A 59 1.14 20.51 74.03
CA THR A 59 0.00 20.84 74.91
C THR A 59 0.31 20.55 76.37
N VAL A 60 1.04 19.48 76.71
CA VAL A 60 1.57 19.25 78.07
C VAL A 60 2.37 20.44 78.57
N ARG A 61 3.25 20.99 77.72
CA ARG A 61 4.09 22.14 78.09
C ARG A 61 3.29 23.41 78.38
N ILE A 62 2.14 23.59 77.71
CA ILE A 62 1.30 24.79 77.82
C ILE A 62 0.26 24.64 78.94
N ARG A 63 -0.38 23.48 79.06
CA ARG A 63 -1.53 23.23 79.94
C ARG A 63 -1.17 22.50 81.23
N GLY A 64 0.02 21.92 81.33
CA GLY A 64 0.45 21.08 82.45
C GLY A 64 0.32 19.58 82.15
N PRO A 65 0.71 18.72 83.09
CA PRO A 65 0.72 17.27 82.92
C PRO A 65 -0.69 16.70 82.71
N PHE A 66 -0.79 15.64 81.93
CA PHE A 66 -2.04 14.92 81.73
C PHE A 66 -2.18 13.76 82.71
N GLU A 67 -3.41 13.54 83.17
CA GLU A 67 -3.75 12.31 83.87
C GLU A 67 -3.83 11.15 82.86
N PRO A 68 -3.49 9.90 83.25
CA PRO A 68 -3.48 8.74 82.34
C PRO A 68 -4.83 8.43 81.67
N GLU A 69 -5.94 8.97 82.21
CA GLU A 69 -7.29 8.77 81.69
C GLU A 69 -7.69 9.83 80.65
N HIS A 70 -6.87 10.87 80.46
CA HIS A 70 -7.12 11.96 79.54
C HIS A 70 -7.11 11.49 78.07
N GLU A 71 -7.92 12.13 77.23
CA GLU A 71 -8.07 11.78 75.81
C GLU A 71 -6.73 11.86 75.06
N ASP A 72 -5.98 12.95 75.24
CA ASP A 72 -4.63 13.15 74.70
C ASP A 72 -3.63 12.01 75.04
N TRP A 73 -3.80 11.32 76.17
CA TRP A 73 -2.95 10.17 76.52
C TRP A 73 -3.22 8.98 75.61
N LYS A 74 -4.50 8.70 75.33
CA LYS A 74 -4.93 7.62 74.45
C LYS A 74 -4.57 7.93 73.01
N ASP A 75 -4.68 9.18 72.60
CA ASP A 75 -4.32 9.62 71.25
C ASP A 75 -2.82 9.48 71.00
N PHE A 76 -1.99 9.79 72.01
CA PHE A 76 -0.53 9.55 71.93
C PHE A 76 -0.23 8.06 71.80
N GLU A 77 -0.84 7.22 72.63
CA GLU A 77 -0.61 5.77 72.59
C GLU A 77 -1.09 5.16 71.27
N ALA A 78 -2.22 5.63 70.73
CA ALA A 78 -2.71 5.25 69.41
C ALA A 78 -1.74 5.68 68.29
N ALA A 79 -1.19 6.91 68.35
CA ALA A 79 -0.18 7.38 67.40
C ALA A 79 1.14 6.59 67.48
N LEU A 80 1.57 6.21 68.68
CA LEU A 80 2.75 5.39 68.89
C LEU A 80 2.56 3.96 68.37
N GLU A 81 1.40 3.34 68.61
CA GLU A 81 1.08 2.02 68.09
C GLU A 81 0.97 2.01 66.56
N ARG A 82 0.41 3.06 65.96
CA ARG A 82 0.45 3.28 64.51
C ARG A 82 1.88 3.29 63.97
N THR A 83 2.77 4.01 64.65
CA THR A 83 4.20 4.09 64.29
C THR A 83 4.90 2.74 64.42
N ARG A 84 4.61 1.97 65.47
CA ARG A 84 5.16 0.62 65.68
C ARG A 84 4.70 -0.39 64.64
N ALA A 85 3.44 -0.27 64.19
CA ALA A 85 2.89 -1.13 63.15
C ALA A 85 3.47 -0.83 61.76
N ASN A 86 4.05 0.36 61.56
CA ASN A 86 4.52 0.86 60.28
C ASN A 86 6.02 1.17 60.26
N VAL A 87 6.84 0.19 60.63
CA VAL A 87 8.30 0.28 60.58
C VAL A 87 8.78 0.05 59.14
N THR A 88 9.37 1.07 58.53
CA THR A 88 9.83 1.06 57.13
C THR A 88 11.34 1.02 56.99
N GLU A 89 12.10 1.40 58.02
CA GLU A 89 13.57 1.45 57.99
C GLU A 89 14.21 0.74 59.20
N PRO A 90 15.39 0.09 59.03
CA PRO A 90 16.05 -0.66 60.10
C PRO A 90 16.44 0.14 61.34
N ALA A 91 16.57 1.47 61.21
CA ALA A 91 16.96 2.36 62.29
C ALA A 91 15.79 2.85 63.16
N GLU A 92 14.55 2.71 62.69
CA GLU A 92 13.35 3.21 63.39
C GLU A 92 13.04 2.47 64.71
N PRO A 93 13.18 1.13 64.82
CA PRO A 93 12.83 0.42 66.05
C PRO A 93 13.56 0.95 67.28
N LEU A 94 14.85 1.29 67.14
CA LEU A 94 15.66 1.82 68.24
C LEU A 94 15.12 3.18 68.74
N VAL A 95 14.68 4.04 67.83
CA VAL A 95 14.12 5.36 68.18
C VAL A 95 12.72 5.20 68.77
N ILE A 96 11.92 4.30 68.23
CA ILE A 96 10.58 3.96 68.74
C ILE A 96 10.67 3.40 70.17
N GLU A 97 11.67 2.58 70.48
CA GLU A 97 11.91 2.10 71.85
C GLU A 97 12.22 3.25 72.82
N VAL A 98 13.01 4.23 72.41
CA VAL A 98 13.29 5.43 73.24
C VAL A 98 12.02 6.24 73.49
N ILE A 99 11.18 6.44 72.47
CA ILE A 99 9.86 7.10 72.62
C ILE A 99 9.00 6.29 73.60
N SER A 100 8.96 4.97 73.43
CA SER A 100 8.16 4.06 74.25
C SER A 100 8.57 4.04 75.73
N ALA A 101 9.85 4.23 76.02
CA ALA A 101 10.36 4.27 77.39
C ALA A 101 10.13 5.64 78.05
N SER A 102 10.10 6.73 77.27
CA SER A 102 10.10 8.11 77.79
C SER A 102 8.74 8.80 77.74
N TYR A 103 7.78 8.36 76.92
CA TYR A 103 6.53 9.10 76.70
C TYR A 103 5.64 9.22 77.95
N ARG A 104 5.54 8.17 78.77
CA ARG A 104 4.70 8.20 79.98
C ARG A 104 5.17 9.26 81.00
N PRO A 105 6.46 9.31 81.40
CA PRO A 105 6.94 10.38 82.26
C PRO A 105 6.90 11.75 81.57
N ALA A 106 7.05 11.81 80.24
CA ALA A 106 6.92 13.06 79.48
C ALA A 106 5.50 13.64 79.56
N LEU A 107 4.45 12.82 79.37
CA LEU A 107 3.05 13.22 79.52
C LEU A 107 2.69 13.55 80.98
N GLY A 108 3.38 12.90 81.94
CA GLY A 108 3.33 13.21 83.37
C GLY A 108 4.03 14.50 83.79
N GLY A 109 4.64 15.24 82.84
CA GLY A 109 5.23 16.56 83.06
C GLY A 109 6.71 16.56 83.46
N GLU A 110 7.39 15.41 83.43
CA GLU A 110 8.83 15.34 83.69
C GLU A 110 9.62 15.99 82.55
N SER A 111 10.40 17.03 82.87
CA SER A 111 11.07 17.84 81.85
C SER A 111 12.18 17.10 81.09
N GLU A 112 12.90 16.19 81.74
CA GLU A 112 13.95 15.39 81.11
C GLU A 112 13.37 14.34 80.15
N ALA A 113 12.30 13.65 80.58
CA ALA A 113 11.57 12.73 79.74
C ALA A 113 10.93 13.45 78.54
N LEU A 114 10.34 14.64 78.74
CA LEU A 114 9.77 15.46 77.68
C LEU A 114 10.80 15.80 76.59
N LEU A 115 11.99 16.27 76.98
CA LEU A 115 13.06 16.56 76.02
C LEU A 115 13.53 15.30 75.29
N THR A 116 13.67 14.19 76.02
CA THR A 116 14.07 12.89 75.45
C THR A 116 13.07 12.41 74.40
N THR A 117 11.76 12.48 74.70
CA THR A 117 10.71 12.07 73.76
C THR A 117 10.65 13.01 72.55
N ILE A 118 10.79 14.33 72.74
CA ILE A 118 10.82 15.30 71.62
C ILE A 118 12.00 15.05 70.70
N ASP A 119 13.20 14.82 71.24
CA ASP A 119 14.40 14.57 70.42
C ASP A 119 14.29 13.23 69.68
N ALA A 120 13.74 12.19 70.32
CA ALA A 120 13.47 10.92 69.67
C ALA A 120 12.43 11.06 68.54
N LEU A 121 11.33 11.79 68.75
CA LEU A 121 10.33 12.06 67.70
C LEU A 121 10.91 12.85 66.53
N ARG A 122 11.78 13.84 66.80
CA ARG A 122 12.51 14.58 65.75
C ARG A 122 13.44 13.66 64.97
N GLN A 123 14.14 12.76 65.67
CA GLN A 123 15.01 11.79 65.03
C GLN A 123 14.22 10.82 64.14
N LEU A 124 13.07 10.34 64.60
CA LEU A 124 12.17 9.50 63.83
C LEU A 124 11.67 10.20 62.56
N ALA A 125 11.22 11.45 62.68
CA ALA A 125 10.79 12.28 61.54
C ALA A 125 11.95 12.56 60.56
N HIS A 126 13.17 12.72 61.08
CA HIS A 126 14.36 12.91 60.25
C HIS A 126 14.70 11.66 59.43
N ILE A 127 14.67 10.47 60.05
CA ILE A 127 14.89 9.18 59.38
C ILE A 127 13.88 9.00 58.25
N ASN A 128 12.59 9.19 58.53
CA ASN A 128 11.52 9.08 57.53
C ASN A 128 11.72 10.06 56.36
N ARG A 129 12.05 11.33 56.65
CA ARG A 129 12.29 12.34 55.60
C ARG A 129 13.49 12.00 54.73
N GLN A 130 14.59 11.53 55.31
CA GLN A 130 15.76 11.10 54.53
C GLN A 130 15.43 9.90 53.64
N THR A 131 14.59 8.99 54.12
CA THR A 131 14.13 7.83 53.34
C THR A 131 13.29 8.25 52.15
N MET A 132 12.33 9.17 52.32
CA MET A 132 11.58 9.72 51.19
C MET A 132 12.48 10.35 50.12
N ILE A 133 13.48 11.15 50.53
CA ILE A 133 14.41 11.77 49.58
C ILE A 133 15.18 10.72 48.79
N ARG A 134 15.77 9.72 49.48
CA ARG A 134 16.53 8.64 48.81
C ARG A 134 15.65 7.85 47.85
N ARG A 135 14.40 7.57 48.22
CA ARG A 135 13.49 6.79 47.38
C ARG A 135 12.93 7.61 46.21
N ASP A 136 12.69 8.92 46.37
CA ASP A 136 12.36 9.83 45.27
C ASP A 136 13.51 9.94 44.25
N GLU A 137 14.75 10.03 44.71
CA GLU A 137 15.93 9.98 43.82
C GLU A 137 16.01 8.67 43.03
N GLN A 138 15.72 7.54 43.67
CA GLN A 138 15.66 6.24 42.99
C GLN A 138 14.52 6.19 41.95
N ALA A 139 13.33 6.69 42.31
CA ALA A 139 12.19 6.76 41.39
C ALA A 139 12.52 7.64 40.16
N LYS A 140 13.16 8.79 40.36
CA LYS A 140 13.63 9.66 39.27
C LYS A 140 14.68 8.98 38.39
N ALA A 141 15.64 8.28 38.97
CA ALA A 141 16.64 7.54 38.22
C ALA A 141 16.00 6.44 37.36
N LEU A 142 15.03 5.72 37.91
CA LEU A 142 14.23 4.73 37.17
C LEU A 142 13.40 5.40 36.05
N GLY A 143 12.85 6.59 36.35
CA GLY A 143 12.26 7.56 35.43
C GLY A 143 13.09 7.77 34.16
N ILE A 144 14.31 8.28 34.37
CA ILE A 144 15.25 8.65 33.32
C ILE A 144 15.72 7.41 32.55
N ALA A 145 16.04 6.31 33.24
CA ALA A 145 16.44 5.06 32.61
C ALA A 145 15.34 4.51 31.69
N GLY A 146 14.09 4.59 32.15
CA GLY A 146 12.94 4.18 31.36
C GLY A 146 12.72 5.05 30.11
N ALA A 147 12.83 6.38 30.25
CA ALA A 147 12.73 7.29 29.13
C ALA A 147 13.78 6.98 28.05
N TRP A 148 15.04 6.73 28.43
CA TRP A 148 16.08 6.30 27.50
C TRP A 148 15.77 4.97 26.83
N ALA A 149 15.27 3.98 27.58
CA ALA A 149 14.84 2.71 27.03
C ALA A 149 13.76 2.89 25.95
N ALA A 150 12.75 3.74 26.20
CA ALA A 150 11.71 4.05 25.22
C ALA A 150 12.27 4.72 23.96
N VAL A 151 13.21 5.67 24.12
CA VAL A 151 13.89 6.32 22.98
C VAL A 151 14.65 5.31 22.12
N PHE A 152 15.46 4.44 22.73
CA PHE A 152 16.22 3.44 21.97
C PHE A 152 15.30 2.45 21.25
N LEU A 153 14.22 2.06 21.90
CA LEU A 153 13.27 1.11 21.36
C LEU A 153 12.48 1.72 20.19
N GLY A 154 12.05 2.98 20.31
CA GLY A 154 11.46 3.74 19.21
C GLY A 154 12.42 3.96 18.05
N PHE A 155 13.68 4.32 18.34
CA PHE A 155 14.72 4.50 17.31
C PHE A 155 15.01 3.19 16.56
N GLY A 156 15.08 2.07 17.27
CA GLY A 156 15.24 0.75 16.66
C GLY A 156 14.10 0.40 15.70
N GLY A 157 12.85 0.67 16.10
CA GLY A 157 11.68 0.47 15.25
C GLY A 157 11.65 1.39 14.01
N PHE A 158 12.08 2.64 14.18
CA PHE A 158 12.24 3.56 13.05
C PHE A 158 13.33 3.06 12.07
N ALA A 159 14.51 2.70 12.57
CA ALA A 159 15.60 2.20 11.74
C ALA A 159 15.20 0.93 10.97
N LEU A 160 14.53 -0.02 11.63
CA LEU A 160 14.01 -1.22 10.98
C LEU A 160 13.02 -0.87 9.86
N SER A 161 12.13 0.09 10.11
CA SER A 161 11.14 0.55 9.13
C SER A 161 11.82 1.15 7.89
N VAL A 162 12.86 1.96 8.07
CA VAL A 162 13.67 2.50 6.96
C VAL A 162 14.30 1.38 6.15
N VAL A 163 14.90 0.38 6.81
CA VAL A 163 15.51 -0.78 6.13
C VAL A 163 14.46 -1.55 5.32
N ILE A 164 13.27 -1.79 5.88
CA ILE A 164 12.18 -2.48 5.19
C ILE A 164 11.74 -1.69 3.95
N VAL A 165 11.55 -0.37 4.06
CA VAL A 165 11.16 0.49 2.93
C VAL A 165 12.19 0.41 1.81
N VAL A 166 13.47 0.63 2.12
CA VAL A 166 14.55 0.57 1.11
C VAL A 166 14.59 -0.80 0.42
N ARG A 167 14.42 -1.88 1.19
CA ARG A 167 14.42 -3.24 0.66
C ARG A 167 13.23 -3.51 -0.24
N LEU A 168 12.03 -3.08 0.16
CA LEU A 168 10.80 -3.25 -0.62
C LEU A 168 10.84 -2.42 -1.91
N THR A 169 11.36 -1.19 -1.87
CA THR A 169 11.54 -0.37 -3.08
C THR A 169 12.49 -1.05 -4.06
N ARG A 170 13.63 -1.56 -3.60
CA ARG A 170 14.61 -2.21 -4.48
C ARG A 170 14.13 -3.56 -5.03
N ARG A 171 13.40 -4.35 -4.24
CA ARG A 171 13.02 -5.72 -4.62
C ARG A 171 11.62 -5.87 -5.21
N VAL A 172 10.73 -4.90 -5.01
CA VAL A 172 9.35 -4.97 -5.52
C VAL A 172 9.08 -3.84 -6.50
N VAL A 173 9.35 -2.59 -6.10
CA VAL A 173 9.02 -1.42 -6.93
C VAL A 173 9.90 -1.33 -8.17
N ALA A 174 11.22 -1.53 -8.04
CA ALA A 174 12.14 -1.44 -9.17
C ALA A 174 11.88 -2.50 -10.27
N PRO A 175 11.70 -3.80 -9.95
CA PRO A 175 11.34 -4.80 -10.97
C PRO A 175 10.00 -4.51 -11.64
N PHE A 176 9.00 -4.07 -10.88
CA PHE A 176 7.70 -3.71 -11.44
C PHE A 176 7.81 -2.52 -12.41
N ARG A 177 8.63 -1.52 -12.07
CA ARG A 177 8.91 -0.38 -12.96
C ARG A 177 9.59 -0.82 -14.26
N GLU A 178 10.52 -1.78 -14.21
CA GLU A 178 11.19 -2.29 -15.42
C GLU A 178 10.22 -3.06 -16.32
N LEU A 179 9.38 -3.94 -15.75
CA LEU A 179 8.35 -4.66 -16.49
C LEU A 179 7.38 -3.69 -17.18
N HIS A 180 6.88 -2.71 -16.44
CA HIS A 180 6.02 -1.67 -16.98
C HIS A 180 6.71 -0.86 -18.10
N ALA A 181 7.98 -0.50 -17.91
CA ALA A 181 8.76 0.22 -18.92
C ALA A 181 8.99 -0.61 -20.20
N THR A 182 9.14 -1.93 -20.06
CA THR A 182 9.28 -2.86 -21.20
C THR A 182 7.99 -2.92 -22.01
N VAL A 183 6.85 -3.14 -21.35
CA VAL A 183 5.54 -3.19 -22.01
C VAL A 183 5.19 -1.87 -22.69
N THR A 184 5.36 -0.75 -21.99
CA THR A 184 5.08 0.57 -22.56
C THR A 184 6.04 0.96 -23.68
N GLY A 185 7.32 0.54 -23.61
CA GLY A 185 8.27 0.71 -24.72
C GLY A 185 7.84 -0.07 -25.96
N PHE A 186 7.44 -1.33 -25.78
CA PHE A 186 6.93 -2.16 -26.86
C PHE A 186 5.67 -1.57 -27.51
N GLN A 187 4.72 -1.07 -26.72
CA GLN A 187 3.52 -0.38 -27.23
C GLN A 187 3.86 0.88 -28.04
N ARG A 188 4.98 1.54 -27.74
CA ARG A 188 5.48 2.72 -28.48
C ARG A 188 6.31 2.36 -29.71
N GLY A 189 6.41 1.08 -30.06
CA GLY A 189 7.09 0.59 -31.27
C GLY A 189 8.54 0.15 -31.06
N ASP A 190 9.05 0.13 -29.83
CA ASP A 190 10.38 -0.42 -29.52
C ASP A 190 10.31 -1.96 -29.42
N LEU A 191 10.34 -2.62 -30.57
CA LEU A 191 10.16 -4.07 -30.72
C LEU A 191 11.33 -4.90 -30.14
N TYR A 192 12.51 -4.30 -30.00
CA TYR A 192 13.72 -4.98 -29.52
C TYR A 192 13.91 -4.85 -28.01
N ARG A 193 13.07 -4.07 -27.32
CA ARG A 193 13.15 -3.92 -25.87
C ARG A 193 12.83 -5.25 -25.18
N ARG A 194 13.68 -5.62 -24.21
CA ARG A 194 13.51 -6.79 -23.35
C ARG A 194 13.66 -6.38 -21.89
N SER A 195 12.95 -7.09 -21.02
CA SER A 195 13.08 -6.92 -19.57
C SER A 195 14.37 -7.60 -19.10
N ARG A 196 15.06 -6.99 -18.14
CA ARG A 196 16.28 -7.56 -17.55
C ARG A 196 15.95 -8.84 -16.78
N THR A 197 16.73 -9.90 -16.98
CA THR A 197 16.65 -11.15 -16.22
C THR A 197 17.89 -11.31 -15.34
N GLY A 198 17.76 -11.91 -14.15
CA GLY A 198 18.87 -12.17 -13.21
C GLY A 198 19.07 -11.14 -12.08
N ALA A 199 18.45 -9.96 -12.14
CA ALA A 199 18.52 -8.96 -11.05
C ALA A 199 17.27 -8.96 -10.13
N PHE A 200 16.28 -9.79 -10.43
CA PHE A 200 14.97 -9.76 -9.80
C PHE A 200 14.74 -10.94 -8.85
N PRO A 201 13.81 -10.81 -7.88
CA PRO A 201 13.27 -11.97 -7.18
C PRO A 201 12.66 -13.00 -8.14
N LEU A 202 12.58 -14.25 -7.68
CA LEU A 202 12.32 -15.42 -8.52
C LEU A 202 11.00 -15.32 -9.30
N GLU A 203 9.94 -14.80 -8.67
CA GLU A 203 8.64 -14.62 -9.32
C GLU A 203 8.65 -13.51 -10.37
N PHE A 204 9.34 -12.39 -10.12
CA PHE A 204 9.49 -11.34 -11.12
C PHE A 204 10.37 -11.78 -12.29
N GLU A 205 11.36 -12.64 -12.02
CA GLU A 205 12.20 -13.22 -13.06
C GLU A 205 11.42 -14.17 -13.97
N GLU A 206 10.56 -15.00 -13.39
CA GLU A 206 9.65 -15.88 -14.15
C GLU A 206 8.72 -15.07 -15.06
N VAL A 207 8.09 -14.02 -14.52
CA VAL A 207 7.23 -13.11 -15.31
C VAL A 207 8.03 -12.39 -16.39
N ALA A 208 9.23 -11.89 -16.08
CA ALA A 208 10.10 -11.23 -17.06
C ALA A 208 10.49 -12.17 -18.21
N ARG A 209 10.77 -13.44 -17.89
CA ARG A 209 11.13 -14.47 -18.88
C ARG A 209 9.95 -14.78 -19.79
N VAL A 210 8.76 -15.02 -19.24
CA VAL A 210 7.54 -15.25 -20.02
C VAL A 210 7.22 -14.04 -20.90
N LEU A 211 7.33 -12.82 -20.37
CA LEU A 211 7.13 -11.61 -21.15
C LEU A 211 8.13 -11.54 -22.32
N ASN A 212 9.42 -11.76 -22.08
CA ASN A 212 10.43 -11.75 -23.13
C ASN A 212 10.14 -12.81 -24.20
N THR A 213 9.76 -14.03 -23.83
CA THR A 213 9.38 -15.09 -24.77
C THR A 213 8.19 -14.67 -25.64
N LEU A 214 7.15 -14.06 -25.06
CA LEU A 214 6.01 -13.55 -25.83
C LEU A 214 6.39 -12.45 -26.82
N LEU A 215 7.29 -11.55 -26.41
CA LEU A 215 7.81 -10.49 -27.27
C LEU A 215 8.67 -11.06 -28.41
N ASP A 216 9.49 -12.08 -28.12
CA ASP A 216 10.28 -12.81 -29.11
C ASP A 216 9.39 -13.53 -30.13
N GLU A 217 8.35 -14.24 -29.68
CA GLU A 217 7.38 -14.91 -30.57
C GLU A 217 6.64 -13.91 -31.46
N TYR A 218 6.21 -12.77 -30.91
CA TYR A 218 5.60 -11.71 -31.70
C TYR A 218 6.55 -11.20 -32.78
N GLN A 219 7.82 -10.97 -32.43
CA GLN A 219 8.83 -10.52 -33.37
C GLN A 219 9.12 -11.56 -34.45
N VAL A 220 9.23 -12.84 -34.09
CA VAL A 220 9.42 -13.94 -35.03
C VAL A 220 8.23 -14.03 -35.99
N ARG A 221 6.98 -14.02 -35.50
CA ARG A 221 5.78 -14.02 -36.36
C ARG A 221 5.73 -12.81 -37.29
N ARG A 222 6.10 -11.63 -36.80
CA ARG A 222 6.18 -10.42 -37.64
C ARG A 222 7.27 -10.51 -38.69
N SER A 223 8.43 -11.09 -38.37
CA SER A 223 9.55 -11.28 -39.32
C SER A 223 9.27 -12.38 -40.34
N GLN A 224 8.62 -13.48 -39.93
CA GLN A 224 8.23 -14.60 -40.78
C GLN A 224 7.00 -14.27 -41.65
N GLY A 225 6.09 -13.44 -41.14
CA GLY A 225 5.04 -12.77 -41.93
C GLY A 225 5.51 -11.51 -42.65
N GLY A 226 6.81 -11.22 -42.60
CA GLY A 226 7.50 -10.08 -43.22
C GLY A 226 8.23 -10.43 -44.52
N GLY A 227 7.92 -11.57 -45.15
CA GLY A 227 7.95 -11.61 -46.62
C GLY A 227 6.95 -10.57 -47.16
N PRO A 228 7.14 -10.01 -48.36
CA PRO A 228 6.25 -8.98 -48.88
C PRO A 228 4.83 -9.49 -48.76
N THR A 229 3.98 -8.71 -48.09
CA THR A 229 2.61 -9.10 -47.74
C THR A 229 1.97 -9.76 -48.95
N ILE A 230 1.69 -11.06 -48.88
CA ILE A 230 1.07 -11.80 -49.97
C ILE A 230 -0.25 -11.10 -50.37
N GLN A 231 -0.96 -10.46 -49.44
CA GLN A 231 -2.11 -9.59 -49.79
C GLN A 231 -1.77 -8.34 -50.62
N GLY A 232 -0.61 -7.71 -50.41
CA GLY A 232 -0.20 -6.51 -51.15
C GLY A 232 0.41 -6.84 -52.51
N LEU A 233 1.20 -7.91 -52.58
CA LEU A 233 1.82 -8.38 -53.81
C LEU A 233 0.82 -9.15 -54.68
N ASP A 234 -0.09 -9.94 -54.10
CA ASP A 234 -1.22 -10.54 -54.82
C ASP A 234 -2.18 -9.44 -55.27
N ARG A 235 -2.52 -8.45 -54.43
CA ARG A 235 -3.38 -7.34 -54.89
C ARG A 235 -2.73 -6.55 -56.02
N SER A 236 -1.43 -6.25 -55.94
CA SER A 236 -0.73 -5.50 -56.99
C SER A 236 -0.54 -6.34 -58.25
N ALA A 237 -0.27 -7.64 -58.13
CA ALA A 237 -0.15 -8.57 -59.25
C ALA A 237 -1.51 -8.85 -59.90
N LEU A 238 -2.57 -9.04 -59.12
CA LEU A 238 -3.95 -9.20 -59.59
C LEU A 238 -4.45 -7.93 -60.26
N LEU A 239 -4.18 -6.74 -59.69
CA LEU A 239 -4.48 -5.47 -60.33
C LEU A 239 -3.70 -5.33 -61.65
N HIS A 240 -2.42 -5.71 -61.69
CA HIS A 240 -1.65 -5.72 -62.94
C HIS A 240 -2.16 -6.76 -63.95
N MET A 241 -2.65 -7.92 -63.51
CA MET A 241 -3.23 -8.93 -64.39
C MET A 241 -4.58 -8.47 -64.97
N ILE A 242 -5.42 -7.85 -64.14
CA ILE A 242 -6.69 -7.24 -64.55
C ILE A 242 -6.43 -6.10 -65.53
N ASP A 243 -5.45 -5.23 -65.24
CA ASP A 243 -5.10 -4.09 -66.10
C ASP A 243 -4.55 -4.50 -67.47
N ARG A 244 -3.98 -5.71 -67.56
CA ARG A 244 -3.39 -6.27 -68.78
C ARG A 244 -4.33 -7.21 -69.55
N ALA A 245 -5.55 -7.43 -69.04
CA ALA A 245 -6.57 -8.20 -69.72
C ALA A 245 -7.07 -7.44 -70.98
N PRO A 246 -7.22 -8.11 -72.13
CA PRO A 246 -7.62 -7.46 -73.38
C PRO A 246 -9.10 -7.11 -73.44
N THR A 247 -9.94 -7.72 -72.61
CA THR A 247 -11.38 -7.44 -72.50
C THR A 247 -11.62 -6.31 -71.49
N PRO A 248 -12.55 -5.38 -71.75
CA PRO A 248 -12.95 -4.39 -70.76
C PRO A 248 -13.53 -5.08 -69.51
N THR A 249 -12.92 -4.83 -68.34
CA THR A 249 -13.28 -5.47 -67.06
C THR A 249 -13.53 -4.45 -65.97
N LEU A 250 -14.65 -4.60 -65.27
CA LEU A 250 -15.14 -3.74 -64.20
C LEU A 250 -15.40 -4.57 -62.95
N VAL A 251 -15.04 -4.06 -61.77
CA VAL A 251 -15.23 -4.72 -60.48
C VAL A 251 -16.18 -3.89 -59.64
N TYR A 252 -17.27 -4.49 -59.19
CA TYR A 252 -18.30 -3.85 -58.39
C TYR A 252 -18.42 -4.47 -57.00
N ASP A 253 -18.78 -3.67 -55.99
CA ASP A 253 -19.18 -4.18 -54.68
C ASP A 253 -20.62 -4.73 -54.71
N CYS A 254 -21.04 -5.39 -53.64
CA CYS A 254 -22.40 -5.93 -53.49
C CYS A 254 -23.51 -4.85 -53.50
N ALA A 255 -23.16 -3.57 -53.41
CA ALA A 255 -24.07 -2.44 -53.48
C ALA A 255 -24.11 -1.79 -54.89
N GLY A 256 -23.39 -2.35 -55.87
CA GLY A 256 -23.33 -1.84 -57.25
C GLY A 256 -22.37 -0.66 -57.45
N LYS A 257 -21.49 -0.37 -56.48
CA LYS A 257 -20.48 0.68 -56.61
C LYS A 257 -19.23 0.14 -57.28
N LEU A 258 -18.73 0.87 -58.27
CA LEU A 258 -17.48 0.53 -58.97
C LEU A 258 -16.28 0.65 -58.00
N ILE A 259 -15.57 -0.47 -57.79
CA ILE A 259 -14.35 -0.54 -56.97
C ILE A 259 -13.09 -0.37 -57.84
N ALA A 260 -13.05 -1.00 -59.02
CA ALA A 260 -11.90 -0.97 -59.91
C ALA A 260 -12.30 -1.20 -61.38
N SER A 261 -11.50 -0.67 -62.30
CA SER A 261 -11.61 -0.91 -63.75
C SER A 261 -10.22 -1.14 -64.34
N ASN A 262 -10.15 -1.94 -65.41
CA ASN A 262 -8.92 -2.06 -66.19
C ASN A 262 -8.80 -0.95 -67.24
N ARG A 263 -7.60 -0.78 -67.80
CA ARG A 263 -7.35 0.19 -68.86
C ARG A 263 -8.22 -0.01 -70.11
N ALA A 264 -8.51 -1.25 -70.51
CA ALA A 264 -9.38 -1.53 -71.65
C ALA A 264 -10.82 -1.00 -71.45
N ALA A 265 -11.32 -0.96 -70.21
CA ALA A 265 -12.61 -0.34 -69.89
C ALA A 265 -12.56 1.19 -69.80
N LEU A 266 -11.39 1.77 -69.49
CA LEU A 266 -11.18 3.21 -69.47
C LEU A 266 -10.99 3.80 -70.87
N ASP A 267 -10.39 3.05 -71.79
CA ASP A 267 -10.12 3.45 -73.18
C ASP A 267 -11.33 3.29 -74.12
N LEU A 268 -12.52 2.93 -73.59
CA LEU A 268 -13.78 2.99 -74.33
C LEU A 268 -14.16 4.47 -74.56
N ASP A 269 -14.59 4.82 -75.78
CA ASP A 269 -14.99 6.19 -76.12
C ASP A 269 -16.01 6.75 -75.09
N ALA A 270 -15.87 8.03 -74.74
CA ALA A 270 -16.60 8.63 -73.62
C ALA A 270 -18.14 8.63 -73.77
N THR A 271 -18.66 8.46 -74.98
CA THR A 271 -20.11 8.54 -75.28
C THR A 271 -20.88 7.24 -74.97
N PRO A 272 -20.35 6.03 -75.24
CA PRO A 272 -20.98 4.77 -74.79
C PRO A 272 -20.63 4.36 -73.34
N GLN A 273 -19.53 4.86 -72.78
CA GLN A 273 -18.99 4.42 -71.49
C GLN A 273 -19.97 4.63 -70.31
N ASP A 274 -20.62 5.78 -70.23
CA ASP A 274 -21.61 6.09 -69.18
C ASP A 274 -22.84 5.18 -69.24
N VAL A 275 -23.26 4.80 -70.46
CA VAL A 275 -24.40 3.91 -70.68
C VAL A 275 -24.06 2.49 -70.21
N TYR A 276 -22.88 1.97 -70.55
CA TYR A 276 -22.47 0.64 -70.11
C TYR A 276 -22.17 0.56 -68.61
N LEU A 277 -21.58 1.62 -68.03
CA LEU A 277 -21.32 1.70 -66.58
C LEU A 277 -22.61 1.73 -65.76
N SER A 278 -23.60 2.51 -66.20
CA SER A 278 -24.92 2.60 -65.56
C SER A 278 -25.69 1.28 -65.66
N GLN A 279 -25.70 0.65 -66.84
CA GLN A 279 -26.37 -0.62 -67.07
C GLN A 279 -25.74 -1.79 -66.29
N ALA A 280 -24.41 -1.85 -66.22
CA ALA A 280 -23.70 -2.85 -65.42
C ALA A 280 -23.91 -2.63 -63.91
N ALA A 281 -23.91 -1.38 -63.43
CA ALA A 281 -24.17 -1.07 -62.02
C ALA A 281 -25.60 -1.42 -61.59
N GLU A 282 -26.60 -1.15 -62.44
CA GLU A 282 -28.00 -1.49 -62.17
C GLU A 282 -28.22 -3.02 -62.13
N LEU A 283 -27.58 -3.75 -63.06
CA LEU A 283 -27.63 -5.22 -63.08
C LEU A 283 -26.96 -5.84 -61.85
N VAL A 284 -25.83 -5.29 -61.38
CA VAL A 284 -25.17 -5.75 -60.15
C VAL A 284 -26.00 -5.42 -58.91
N ALA A 285 -26.57 -4.22 -58.82
CA ALA A 285 -27.44 -3.82 -57.70
C ALA A 285 -28.73 -4.66 -57.63
N SER A 286 -29.20 -5.18 -58.77
CA SER A 286 -30.33 -6.12 -58.84
C SER A 286 -29.97 -7.58 -58.45
N GLY A 287 -28.70 -7.87 -58.13
CA GLY A 287 -28.23 -9.15 -57.61
C GLY A 287 -27.91 -10.22 -58.66
N ALA A 288 -27.39 -9.82 -59.83
CA ALA A 288 -27.26 -10.64 -61.06
C ALA A 288 -26.95 -12.14 -60.84
N PRO A 289 -27.71 -13.05 -61.45
CA PRO A 289 -27.30 -13.55 -62.76
C PRO A 289 -28.49 -13.72 -63.70
N THR A 290 -28.71 -12.74 -64.57
CA THR A 290 -29.51 -12.91 -65.79
C THR A 290 -28.57 -12.74 -66.98
N PRO A 291 -28.46 -13.71 -67.90
CA PRO A 291 -27.54 -13.61 -69.02
C PRO A 291 -27.97 -12.45 -69.93
N THR A 292 -27.25 -11.34 -69.82
CA THR A 292 -27.50 -10.14 -70.61
C THR A 292 -26.53 -10.15 -71.80
N PRO A 293 -27.01 -10.03 -73.05
CA PRO A 293 -26.13 -10.04 -74.21
C PRO A 293 -25.10 -8.91 -74.11
N GLY A 294 -23.80 -9.25 -74.17
CA GLY A 294 -22.71 -8.28 -74.08
C GLY A 294 -22.04 -8.13 -72.71
N PHE A 295 -22.59 -8.75 -71.64
CA PHE A 295 -21.99 -8.70 -70.29
C PHE A 295 -21.85 -10.09 -69.69
N ARG A 296 -20.66 -10.41 -69.17
CA ARG A 296 -20.39 -11.63 -68.41
C ARG A 296 -20.08 -11.28 -66.97
N PHE A 297 -20.86 -11.80 -66.04
CA PHE A 297 -20.69 -11.57 -64.62
C PHE A 297 -20.12 -12.82 -63.93
N HIS A 298 -19.06 -12.64 -63.15
CA HIS A 298 -18.49 -13.67 -62.29
C HIS A 298 -18.58 -13.21 -60.84
N ALA A 299 -19.19 -14.02 -59.98
CA ALA A 299 -19.28 -13.74 -58.55
C ALA A 299 -17.89 -13.87 -57.91
N LEU A 300 -17.43 -12.82 -57.21
CA LEU A 300 -16.19 -12.79 -56.45
C LEU A 300 -16.49 -13.09 -54.98
N ALA A 301 -16.84 -14.35 -54.66
CA ALA A 301 -17.27 -14.78 -53.32
C ALA A 301 -18.29 -13.79 -52.68
N ASP A 302 -18.40 -13.73 -51.35
CA ASP A 302 -19.38 -12.87 -50.64
C ASP A 302 -19.08 -11.35 -50.72
N GLU A 303 -18.13 -10.90 -51.56
CA GLU A 303 -17.60 -9.52 -51.54
C GLU A 303 -17.84 -8.69 -52.82
N GLY A 304 -18.38 -9.27 -53.92
CA GLY A 304 -18.77 -8.48 -55.09
C GLY A 304 -18.86 -9.22 -56.42
N TRP A 305 -18.84 -8.46 -57.52
CA TRP A 305 -19.02 -8.96 -58.89
C TRP A 305 -17.94 -8.47 -59.84
N LEU A 306 -17.38 -9.39 -60.64
CA LEU A 306 -16.53 -9.09 -61.79
C LEU A 306 -17.41 -9.04 -63.04
N CYS A 307 -17.36 -7.96 -63.79
CA CYS A 307 -18.09 -7.78 -65.04
C CYS A 307 -17.11 -7.64 -66.21
N GLU A 308 -17.21 -8.52 -67.19
CA GLU A 308 -16.51 -8.42 -68.48
C GLU A 308 -17.48 -7.97 -69.57
N ILE A 309 -17.08 -6.98 -70.36
CA ILE A 309 -17.88 -6.46 -71.48
C ILE A 309 -17.39 -7.09 -72.79
N ASP A 310 -18.30 -7.74 -73.50
CA ASP A 310 -18.06 -8.35 -74.80
C ASP A 310 -18.54 -7.38 -75.91
N LEU A 311 -17.61 -6.58 -76.43
CA LEU A 311 -17.91 -5.51 -77.40
C LEU A 311 -18.45 -6.06 -78.72
N GLU A 312 -18.02 -7.24 -79.16
CA GLU A 312 -18.49 -7.87 -80.41
C GLU A 312 -19.98 -8.27 -80.32
N ALA A 313 -20.43 -8.69 -79.13
CA ALA A 313 -21.83 -9.01 -78.87
C ALA A 313 -22.72 -7.76 -78.75
N LEU A 314 -22.15 -6.60 -78.40
CA LEU A 314 -22.85 -5.31 -78.32
C LEU A 314 -22.99 -4.64 -79.70
N ASP A 315 -21.94 -4.66 -80.53
CA ASP A 315 -21.97 -4.11 -81.90
C ASP A 315 -22.86 -4.92 -82.85
N GLY A 316 -23.01 -6.23 -82.62
CA GLY A 316 -23.98 -7.07 -83.35
C GLY A 316 -25.44 -6.66 -83.18
N LYS A 317 -25.76 -5.81 -82.19
CA LYS A 317 -27.09 -5.22 -81.98
C LYS A 317 -27.21 -3.80 -82.56
N ALA A 318 -26.13 -3.01 -82.59
CA ALA A 318 -26.13 -1.72 -83.28
C ALA A 318 -26.41 -1.88 -84.79
N ALA A 319 -25.91 -2.95 -85.41
CA ALA A 319 -26.19 -3.29 -86.81
C ALA A 319 -27.60 -3.86 -87.06
N LYS A 320 -28.39 -4.21 -86.03
CA LYS A 320 -29.75 -4.77 -86.16
C LYS A 320 -30.88 -3.83 -85.72
N ALA A 321 -30.56 -2.64 -85.19
CA ALA A 321 -31.55 -1.64 -84.79
C ALA A 321 -31.63 -0.41 -85.73
N GLY A 322 -30.95 -0.46 -86.89
CA GLY A 322 -30.78 0.69 -87.79
C GLY A 322 -31.01 0.40 -89.27
N THR A 323 -32.17 -0.15 -89.64
CA THR A 323 -32.71 0.01 -91.01
C THR A 323 -34.24 0.09 -90.94
N PRO A 324 -34.85 1.23 -91.32
CA PRO A 324 -36.31 1.34 -91.42
C PRO A 324 -36.79 0.62 -92.68
N GLU A 325 -37.79 -0.26 -92.54
CA GLU A 325 -38.59 -0.74 -93.68
C GLU A 325 -39.44 0.42 -94.22
N PRO A 326 -39.52 0.61 -95.54
CA PRO A 326 -40.30 1.67 -96.15
C PRO A 326 -41.80 1.36 -96.13
N GLU A 327 -42.60 2.41 -95.91
CA GLU A 327 -44.04 2.43 -96.16
C GLU A 327 -44.39 1.89 -97.55
N VAL A 328 -45.30 0.91 -97.60
CA VAL A 328 -46.16 0.65 -98.76
C VAL A 328 -47.56 0.30 -98.25
N GLY A 329 -48.50 1.22 -98.44
CA GLY A 329 -49.95 0.95 -98.45
C GLY A 329 -50.73 1.32 -97.20
#